data_AF-A0AAD7Z5P0-F1
#
_entry.id   AF-A0AAD7Z5P0-F1
#
_cell.length_a   1.000
_cell.length_b   1.000
_cell.length_c   1.000
_cell.angle_alpha   90.00
_cell.angle_beta   90.00
_cell.angle_gamma   90.00
#
_symmetry.space_group_name_H-M   'P 1'
#
loop_
_entity.id
_entity.type
_entity.pdbx_description
1 polymer ?
#
loop_
_entity_poly.entity_id
_entity_poly.type
_entity_poly.pdbx_seq_one_letter_code
_entity_poly.pdbx_strand_id
1 'polypeptide(L)'
;LSFDGVKIDNVEVEKLHTFFELHDYSINQAVDIGKLEQGVYVDVSVRKYRINHKPFTYKIDFTSDKDAHAYVRVYLAPKYNYLGREFELDERRKYVVEIDQFPYHMKAGKNVIERNSHDSSVVTREEESYRKQYYRINDV
;
A
#
# COMPACT_ATOMS: atom_id res chain seq x y z
N LEU A 1 3.97 -21.75 15.05
CA LEU A 1 3.45 -21.05 13.85
C LEU A 1 2.35 -21.85 13.14
N SER A 2 1.92 -23.02 13.64
CA SER A 2 0.83 -23.77 12.99
C SER A 2 -0.52 -23.11 13.26
N PHE A 3 -1.40 -23.19 12.25
CA PHE A 3 -2.82 -22.93 12.39
C PHE A 3 -3.53 -24.21 11.96
N ASP A 4 -3.87 -25.05 12.93
CA ASP A 4 -4.32 -26.42 12.66
C ASP A 4 -5.68 -26.43 11.95
N GLY A 5 -5.77 -27.27 10.91
CA GLY A 5 -6.93 -27.38 10.04
C GLY A 5 -7.06 -26.27 9.00
N VAL A 6 -6.01 -25.46 8.77
CA VAL A 6 -5.99 -24.44 7.71
C VAL A 6 -4.78 -24.67 6.82
N LYS A 7 -4.99 -24.67 5.50
CA LYS A 7 -3.94 -24.85 4.51
C LYS A 7 -4.12 -23.87 3.36
N ILE A 8 -3.06 -23.11 3.08
CA ILE A 8 -2.97 -22.30 1.86
C ILE A 8 -2.71 -23.25 0.69
N ASP A 9 -3.60 -23.22 -0.30
CA ASP A 9 -3.54 -24.08 -1.47
C ASP A 9 -2.85 -23.38 -2.65
N ASN A 10 -3.12 -22.09 -2.82
CA ASN A 10 -2.56 -21.30 -3.93
C ASN A 10 -2.50 -19.81 -3.57
N VAL A 11 -1.52 -19.12 -4.16
CA VAL A 11 -1.41 -17.66 -4.11
C VAL A 11 -1.07 -17.16 -5.51
N GLU A 12 -1.95 -16.33 -6.05
CA GLU A 12 -1.79 -15.67 -7.33
C GLU A 12 -1.66 -14.17 -7.11
N VAL A 13 -0.75 -13.54 -7.86
CA VAL A 13 -0.54 -12.09 -7.79
C VAL A 13 -0.53 -11.56 -9.21
N GLU A 14 -1.31 -10.52 -9.46
CA GLU A 14 -1.26 -9.80 -10.73
C GLU A 14 0.11 -9.18 -10.98
N LYS A 15 0.33 -8.73 -12.22
CA LYS A 15 1.62 -8.16 -12.63
C LYS A 15 1.95 -6.91 -11.81
N LEU A 16 3.05 -6.97 -11.06
CA LEU A 16 3.59 -5.82 -10.35
C LEU A 16 4.34 -4.92 -11.35
N HIS A 17 3.93 -3.65 -11.42
CA HIS A 17 4.52 -2.69 -12.36
C HIS A 17 4.70 -1.32 -11.71
N THR A 18 5.95 -0.91 -11.53
CA THR A 18 6.30 0.44 -11.06
C THR A 18 6.58 1.37 -12.23
N PHE A 19 6.40 2.66 -12.02
CA PHE A 19 6.73 3.72 -12.97
C PHE A 19 7.06 5.00 -12.22
N PHE A 20 7.66 5.96 -12.91
CA PHE A 20 7.78 7.33 -12.41
C PHE A 20 6.66 8.17 -12.99
N GLU A 21 6.03 8.98 -12.15
CA GLU A 21 5.04 9.98 -12.56
C GLU A 21 5.49 11.37 -12.15
N LEU A 22 5.03 12.38 -12.89
CA LEU A 22 5.20 13.77 -12.48
C LEU A 22 4.17 14.08 -11.40
N HIS A 23 4.64 14.55 -10.26
CA HIS A 23 3.81 14.97 -9.14
C HIS A 23 4.14 16.39 -8.71
N ASP A 24 3.10 17.18 -8.42
CA ASP A 24 3.20 18.60 -8.05
C ASP A 24 3.00 18.77 -6.54
N TYR A 25 4.03 19.32 -5.89
CA TYR A 25 3.99 19.66 -4.48
C TYR A 25 3.79 21.17 -4.32
N SER A 26 2.72 21.59 -3.63
CA SER A 26 2.54 23.00 -3.29
C SER A 26 3.60 23.43 -2.27
N ILE A 27 4.27 24.54 -2.56
CA ILE A 27 5.28 25.15 -1.69
C ILE A 27 4.88 26.58 -1.29
N ASN A 28 3.58 26.85 -1.23
CA ASN A 28 3.05 28.18 -0.89
C ASN A 28 3.61 28.71 0.44
N GLN A 29 3.85 27.83 1.42
CA GLN A 29 4.42 28.20 2.72
C GLN A 29 5.88 28.67 2.67
N ALA A 30 6.59 28.44 1.57
CA ALA A 30 7.97 28.90 1.37
C ALA A 30 8.03 30.31 0.75
N VAL A 31 6.89 30.90 0.39
CA VAL A 31 6.80 32.23 -0.21
C VAL A 31 6.54 33.25 0.91
N ASP A 32 7.40 34.26 1.01
CA ASP A 32 7.18 35.39 1.91
C ASP A 32 6.02 36.25 1.37
N ILE A 33 5.02 36.49 2.23
CA ILE A 33 3.85 37.28 1.91
C ILE A 33 3.83 38.53 2.78
N GLY A 34 3.81 39.71 2.14
CA GLY A 34 3.85 40.98 2.87
C GLY A 34 2.60 41.23 3.72
N LYS A 35 1.43 40.72 3.30
CA LYS A 35 0.18 40.77 4.08
C LYS A 35 -0.52 39.41 4.05
N LEU A 36 -1.11 39.01 5.17
CA LEU A 36 -1.80 37.71 5.30
C LEU A 36 -2.92 37.53 4.26
N GLU A 37 -3.67 38.59 3.99
CA GLU A 37 -4.75 38.62 2.99
C GLU A 37 -4.28 38.25 1.57
N GLN A 38 -2.98 38.40 1.28
CA GLN A 38 -2.41 38.05 -0.02
C GLN A 38 -2.13 36.56 -0.17
N GLY A 39 -2.13 35.80 0.94
CA GLY A 39 -1.82 34.37 0.94
C GLY A 39 -2.76 33.54 0.06
N VAL A 40 -4.02 33.97 -0.12
CA VAL A 40 -4.99 33.28 -0.98
C VAL A 40 -4.62 33.33 -2.47
N TYR A 41 -3.78 34.28 -2.88
CA TYR A 41 -3.32 34.44 -4.26
C TYR A 41 -2.00 33.73 -4.54
N VAL A 42 -1.35 33.19 -3.51
CA VAL A 42 -0.12 32.41 -3.69
C VAL A 42 -0.47 31.02 -4.23
N ASP A 43 0.11 30.69 -5.38
CA ASP A 43 0.02 29.37 -5.99
C ASP A 43 1.36 29.02 -6.64
N VAL A 44 2.27 28.50 -5.82
CA VAL A 44 3.61 28.08 -6.23
C VAL A 44 3.75 26.59 -5.94
N SER A 45 4.12 25.84 -6.98
CA SER A 45 4.30 24.40 -6.91
C SER A 45 5.63 23.98 -7.51
N VAL A 46 6.19 22.88 -6.99
CA VAL A 46 7.36 22.21 -7.55
C VAL A 46 6.94 20.88 -8.13
N ARG A 47 7.34 20.63 -9.37
CA ARG A 47 7.10 19.36 -10.07
C ARG A 47 8.31 18.44 -9.95
N LYS A 48 8.10 17.20 -9.49
CA LYS A 48 9.16 16.17 -9.40
C LYS A 48 8.65 14.82 -9.89
N TYR A 49 9.59 13.99 -10.33
CA TYR A 49 9.31 12.57 -10.54
C TYR A 49 9.18 11.86 -9.18
N ARG A 50 8.09 11.12 -9.01
CA ARG A 50 7.84 10.24 -7.86
C ARG A 50 7.63 8.82 -8.36
N ILE A 51 8.08 7.84 -7.59
CA ILE A 51 7.76 6.44 -7.85
C ILE A 51 6.26 6.19 -7.59
N ASN A 52 5.63 5.42 -8.47
CA ASN A 52 4.26 4.92 -8.31
C ASN A 52 4.18 3.49 -8.85
N HIS A 53 3.05 2.81 -8.64
CA HIS A 53 2.76 1.49 -9.17
C HIS A 53 1.35 1.42 -9.74
N LYS A 54 1.13 0.51 -10.69
CA LYS A 54 -0.23 0.19 -11.12
C LYS A 54 -0.94 -0.58 -9.99
N PRO A 55 -2.26 -0.38 -9.79
CA PRO A 55 -3.03 -1.23 -8.90
C PRO A 55 -2.86 -2.69 -9.30
N PHE A 56 -2.75 -3.56 -8.31
CA PHE A 56 -2.68 -5.01 -8.52
C PHE A 56 -3.55 -5.71 -7.49
N THR A 57 -4.11 -6.85 -7.87
CA THR A 57 -4.87 -7.73 -6.99
C THR A 57 -4.04 -8.98 -6.68
N TYR A 58 -4.14 -9.45 -5.44
CA TYR A 58 -3.65 -10.77 -5.06
C TYR A 58 -4.82 -11.64 -4.62
N LYS A 59 -4.73 -12.93 -4.98
CA LYS A 59 -5.74 -13.94 -4.70
C LYS A 59 -5.11 -15.07 -3.89
N ILE A 60 -5.78 -15.46 -2.80
CA ILE A 60 -5.34 -16.54 -1.91
C ILE A 60 -6.46 -17.58 -1.87
N ASP A 61 -6.18 -18.77 -2.41
CA ASP A 61 -7.06 -19.93 -2.26
C ASP A 61 -6.57 -20.77 -1.09
N PHE A 62 -7.47 -21.13 -0.17
CA PHE A 62 -7.12 -21.92 1.00
C PHE A 62 -8.30 -22.77 1.48
N THR A 63 -8.01 -23.88 2.14
CA THR A 63 -9.00 -24.78 2.72
C THR A 63 -8.93 -24.72 4.25
N SER A 64 -10.09 -24.69 4.90
CA SER A 64 -10.23 -24.77 6.36
C SER A 64 -11.12 -25.95 6.77
N ASP A 65 -10.80 -26.65 7.86
CA ASP A 65 -11.62 -27.73 8.42
C ASP A 65 -12.76 -27.20 9.29
N LYS A 66 -12.73 -25.91 9.63
CA LYS A 66 -13.68 -25.26 10.56
C LYS A 66 -13.95 -23.80 10.21
N ASP A 67 -15.08 -23.30 10.70
CA ASP A 67 -15.33 -21.87 10.75
C ASP A 67 -14.43 -21.22 11.81
N ALA A 68 -13.72 -20.16 11.45
CA ALA A 68 -12.81 -19.46 12.37
C ALA A 68 -12.61 -17.99 11.99
N HIS A 69 -12.19 -17.19 12.96
CA HIS A 69 -11.62 -15.86 12.70
C HIS A 69 -10.10 -15.96 12.65
N ALA A 70 -9.48 -15.33 11.66
CA ALA A 70 -8.04 -15.19 11.57
C ALA A 70 -7.64 -13.80 11.12
N TYR A 71 -6.37 -13.48 11.34
CA TYR A 71 -5.71 -12.38 10.68
C TYR A 71 -4.90 -12.92 9.51
N VAL A 72 -5.06 -12.27 8.37
CA VAL A 72 -4.23 -12.50 7.19
C VAL A 72 -3.15 -11.43 7.19
N ARG A 73 -1.89 -11.84 7.01
CA ARG A 73 -0.73 -10.95 6.87
C ARG A 73 -0.01 -11.27 5.59
N VAL A 74 0.27 -10.23 4.82
CA VAL A 74 0.97 -10.34 3.54
C VAL A 74 2.31 -9.63 3.66
N TYR A 75 3.36 -10.31 3.21
CA TYR A 75 4.72 -9.85 3.34
C TYR A 75 5.43 -9.83 1.98
N LEU A 76 6.25 -8.80 1.76
CA LEU A 76 7.17 -8.71 0.64
C LEU A 76 8.59 -8.96 1.14
N ALA A 77 9.33 -9.83 0.45
CA ALA A 77 10.69 -10.19 0.82
C ALA A 77 11.60 -10.29 -0.42
N PRO A 78 12.90 -9.97 -0.30
CA PRO A 78 13.84 -10.19 -1.38
C PRO A 78 14.06 -11.70 -1.60
N LYS A 79 14.09 -12.12 -2.85
CA LYS A 79 14.42 -13.50 -3.21
C LYS A 79 15.93 -13.75 -3.18
N TYR A 80 16.71 -12.84 -3.75
CA TYR A 80 18.16 -12.97 -3.91
C TYR A 80 18.92 -11.86 -3.18
N ASN A 81 20.13 -12.17 -2.76
CA ASN A 81 21.08 -11.19 -2.23
C ASN A 81 21.87 -10.48 -3.34
N TYR A 82 22.75 -9.56 -2.96
CA TYR A 82 23.56 -8.75 -3.91
C TYR A 82 24.55 -9.57 -4.75
N LEU A 83 24.84 -10.83 -4.36
CA LEU A 83 25.65 -11.79 -5.13
C LEU A 83 24.78 -12.70 -6.02
N GLY A 84 23.46 -12.48 -6.07
CA GLY A 84 22.52 -13.30 -6.83
C GLY A 84 22.20 -14.67 -6.20
N ARG A 85 22.58 -14.90 -4.94
CA ARG A 85 22.26 -16.15 -4.22
C ARG A 85 20.91 -16.03 -3.53
N GLU A 86 20.12 -17.10 -3.55
CA GLU A 86 18.83 -17.11 -2.85
C GLU A 86 19.06 -17.02 -1.34
N PHE A 87 18.22 -16.22 -0.67
CA PHE A 87 18.31 -16.10 0.79
C PHE A 87 17.77 -17.37 1.46
N GLU A 88 18.52 -17.87 2.43
CA GLU A 88 17.97 -18.79 3.44
C GLU A 88 16.90 -18.08 4.29
N LEU A 89 15.89 -18.81 4.75
CA LEU A 89 14.74 -18.22 5.47
C LEU A 89 15.18 -17.40 6.70
N ASP A 90 16.18 -17.90 7.42
CA ASP A 90 16.72 -17.30 8.64
C ASP A 90 17.44 -15.98 8.40
N GLU A 91 18.02 -15.80 7.21
CA GLU A 91 18.61 -14.54 6.79
C GLU A 91 17.52 -13.61 6.23
N ARG A 92 16.64 -14.16 5.39
CA ARG A 92 15.56 -13.42 4.72
C ARG A 92 14.63 -12.73 5.69
N ARG A 93 14.34 -13.34 6.85
CA ARG A 93 13.40 -12.79 7.86
C ARG A 93 13.71 -11.35 8.29
N LYS A 94 14.98 -10.92 8.19
CA LYS A 94 15.43 -9.56 8.55
C LYS A 94 15.07 -8.49 7.50
N TYR A 95 14.71 -8.91 6.28
CA TYR A 95 14.46 -8.05 5.13
C TYR A 95 13.01 -8.12 4.65
N VAL A 96 12.12 -8.65 5.48
CA VAL A 96 10.71 -8.80 5.15
C VAL A 96 9.96 -7.53 5.57
N VAL A 97 9.11 -7.03 4.67
CA VAL A 97 8.24 -5.87 4.93
C VAL A 97 6.80 -6.32 4.90
N GLU A 98 6.01 -5.93 5.90
CA GLU A 98 4.56 -6.16 5.90
C GLU A 98 3.89 -5.20 4.92
N ILE A 99 3.10 -5.74 3.99
CA ILE A 99 2.42 -4.97 2.96
C ILE A 99 0.89 -4.98 3.11
N ASP A 100 0.33 -5.80 4.00
CA ASP A 100 -1.09 -5.79 4.34
C ASP A 100 -1.37 -6.62 5.60
N GLN A 101 -2.40 -6.21 6.35
CA GLN A 101 -2.95 -6.94 7.48
C GLN A 101 -4.45 -6.68 7.62
N PHE A 102 -5.26 -7.75 7.68
CA PHE A 102 -6.71 -7.62 7.85
C PHE A 102 -7.34 -8.84 8.54
N PRO A 103 -8.47 -8.66 9.26
CA PRO A 103 -9.24 -9.77 9.78
C PRO A 103 -10.03 -10.46 8.67
N TYR A 104 -10.17 -11.78 8.76
CA TYR A 104 -10.98 -12.59 7.86
C TYR A 104 -11.76 -13.64 8.64
N HIS A 105 -13.03 -13.84 8.28
CA HIS A 105 -13.86 -14.91 8.81
C HIS A 105 -13.90 -16.05 7.79
N MET A 106 -13.14 -17.11 8.04
CA MET A 106 -13.07 -18.27 7.16
C MET A 106 -14.20 -19.26 7.46
N LYS A 107 -14.67 -19.92 6.41
CA LYS A 107 -15.66 -20.99 6.46
C LYS A 107 -15.00 -22.36 6.33
N ALA A 108 -15.62 -23.39 6.90
CA ALA A 108 -15.22 -24.77 6.62
C ALA A 108 -15.33 -25.08 5.12
N GLY A 109 -14.34 -25.79 4.57
CA GLY A 109 -14.16 -26.03 3.14
C GLY A 109 -13.26 -25.00 2.47
N LYS A 110 -13.52 -24.74 1.18
CA LYS A 110 -12.70 -23.85 0.34
C LYS A 110 -13.08 -22.39 0.55
N ASN A 111 -12.05 -21.55 0.68
CA ASN A 111 -12.16 -20.10 0.81
C ASN A 111 -11.30 -19.44 -0.26
N VAL A 112 -11.73 -18.25 -0.67
CA VAL A 112 -11.00 -17.40 -1.61
C VAL A 112 -10.96 -16.00 -1.02
N ILE A 113 -9.76 -15.45 -0.91
CA ILE A 113 -9.54 -14.03 -0.65
C ILE A 113 -9.09 -13.40 -1.96
N GLU A 114 -9.73 -12.31 -2.36
CA GLU A 114 -9.31 -11.44 -3.46
C GLU A 114 -9.20 -10.02 -2.91
N ARG A 115 -8.04 -9.39 -3.04
CA ARG A 115 -7.77 -8.10 -2.40
C ARG A 115 -6.91 -7.21 -3.25
N ASN A 116 -7.36 -5.96 -3.42
CA ASN A 116 -6.65 -4.97 -4.22
C ASN A 116 -5.57 -4.27 -3.38
N SER A 117 -4.47 -3.88 -4.03
CA SER A 117 -3.37 -3.14 -3.40
C SER A 117 -3.82 -1.86 -2.70
N HIS A 118 -4.90 -1.20 -3.16
CA HIS A 118 -5.43 0.00 -2.52
C HIS A 118 -6.26 -0.24 -1.26
N ASP A 119 -6.67 -1.48 -1.01
CA ASP A 119 -7.37 -1.87 0.23
C ASP A 119 -6.39 -2.20 1.36
N SER A 120 -5.09 -2.20 1.06
CA SER A 120 -4.05 -2.54 2.03
C SER A 120 -4.08 -1.62 3.24
N SER A 121 -3.88 -2.20 4.42
CA SER A 121 -3.82 -1.46 5.69
C SER A 121 -2.60 -0.54 5.81
N VAL A 122 -1.60 -0.65 4.93
CA VAL A 122 -0.35 0.13 5.03
C VAL A 122 -0.23 1.23 3.99
N VAL A 123 -1.20 1.36 3.08
CA VAL A 123 -1.23 2.43 2.08
C VAL A 123 -2.25 3.49 2.46
N THR A 124 -1.91 4.75 2.23
CA THR A 124 -2.83 5.88 2.37
C THR A 124 -3.10 6.50 1.01
N ARG A 125 -4.25 7.16 0.88
CA ARG A 125 -4.53 7.96 -0.31
C ARG A 125 -3.63 9.19 -0.31
N GLU A 126 -3.36 9.68 -1.52
CA GLU A 126 -2.66 10.93 -1.71
C GLU A 126 -3.41 12.07 -1.02
N GLU A 127 -2.69 12.85 -0.22
CA GLU A 127 -3.24 14.02 0.43
C GLU A 127 -3.37 15.17 -0.55
N GLU A 128 -4.49 15.87 -0.48
CA GLU A 128 -4.66 17.10 -1.25
C GLU A 128 -3.83 18.23 -0.65
N SER A 129 -3.30 19.11 -1.49
CA SER A 129 -2.67 20.37 -1.03
C SER A 129 -3.63 21.20 -0.17
N TYR A 130 -3.10 21.93 0.83
CA TYR A 130 -3.88 22.86 1.64
C TYR A 130 -4.79 23.79 0.83
N ARG A 131 -4.28 24.34 -0.28
CA ARG A 131 -5.04 25.21 -1.19
C ARG A 131 -6.32 24.51 -1.69
N LYS A 132 -6.22 23.30 -2.23
CA LYS A 132 -7.37 22.49 -2.67
C LYS A 132 -8.34 22.20 -1.52
N GLN A 133 -7.83 21.85 -0.34
CA GLN A 133 -8.67 21.61 0.83
C GLN A 133 -9.44 22.87 1.25
N TYR A 134 -8.79 24.03 1.25
CA TYR A 134 -9.39 25.32 1.58
C TYR A 134 -10.53 25.67 0.63
N TYR A 135 -10.33 25.59 -0.68
CA TYR A 135 -11.38 25.88 -1.66
C TYR A 135 -12.55 24.89 -1.56
N ARG A 136 -12.27 23.60 -1.37
CA ARG A 136 -13.32 22.58 -1.19
C ARG A 136 -14.19 22.83 0.04
N ILE A 137 -13.62 23.30 1.16
CA ILE A 137 -14.38 23.54 2.40
C ILE A 137 -15.19 24.84 2.32
N ASN A 138 -14.69 25.85 1.60
CA ASN A 138 -15.32 27.16 1.55
C ASN A 138 -16.29 27.33 0.36
N ASP A 139 -16.53 26.29 -0.45
CA ASP A 139 -17.37 26.32 -1.66
C ASP A 139 -17.03 27.50 -2.61
N VAL A 140 -15.73 27.82 -2.74
CA VAL A 140 -15.20 28.85 -3.66
C VAL A 140 -14.33 28.21 -4.74
#